data_AF-A0A944LDS9-F1
#
_entry.id   AF-A0A944LDS9-F1
#
_cell.length_a   1.000
_cell.length_b   1.000
_cell.length_c   1.000
_cell.angle_alpha   90.00
_cell.angle_beta   90.00
_cell.angle_gamma   90.00
#
_symmetry.space_group_name_H-M   'P 1'
#
loop_
_entity.id
_entity.type
_entity.pdbx_description
1 polymer ?
#
loop_
_entity_poly.entity_id
_entity_poly.type
_entity_poly.pdbx_seq_one_letter_code
_entity_poly.pdbx_strand_id
1 'polypeptide(L)'
;MPKAARPAVKNGDRIDAGDIAEALTRAPFTYTDGATQVFARDGRTIYTENGHPTSGTWGVDDQGQFWSFWPPAYRATYDVFWITDADGDPVGIRFNELSRGATSAGRYISKPTSSPD
;
A
#
# COMPACT_ATOMS: atom_id res chain seq x y z
N MET A 1 22.18 -17.24 -13.67
CA MET A 1 20.78 -17.31 -13.22
C MET A 1 20.08 -16.03 -13.68
N PRO A 2 19.22 -16.01 -14.71
CA PRO A 2 18.43 -14.82 -14.98
C PRO A 2 17.44 -14.66 -13.83
N LYS A 3 17.55 -13.55 -13.10
CA LYS A 3 16.56 -13.09 -12.14
C LYS A 3 15.22 -13.13 -12.87
N ALA A 4 14.29 -14.00 -12.44
CA ALA A 4 12.96 -14.05 -13.01
C ALA A 4 12.47 -12.61 -13.14
N ALA A 5 12.31 -12.14 -14.38
CA ALA A 5 11.76 -10.83 -14.65
C ALA A 5 10.37 -10.89 -14.01
N ARG A 6 10.22 -10.24 -12.85
CA ARG A 6 8.90 -10.00 -12.27
C ARG A 6 8.09 -9.43 -13.43
N PRO A 7 6.96 -10.05 -13.82
CA PRO A 7 6.20 -9.59 -14.98
C PRO A 7 5.99 -8.08 -14.84
N ALA A 8 6.21 -7.35 -15.93
CA ALA A 8 6.00 -5.90 -15.96
C ALA A 8 4.55 -5.63 -15.55
N VAL A 9 4.37 -5.21 -14.29
CA VAL A 9 3.07 -4.85 -13.74
C VAL A 9 2.58 -3.62 -14.47
N LYS A 10 1.33 -3.63 -14.92
CA LYS A 10 0.74 -2.46 -15.56
C LYS A 10 0.06 -1.59 -14.50
N ASN A 11 0.06 -0.29 -14.74
CA ASN A 11 -0.71 0.62 -13.93
C ASN A 11 -2.21 0.21 -13.95
N GLY A 12 -2.77 -0.03 -12.77
CA GLY A 12 -4.15 -0.48 -12.60
C GLY A 12 -4.32 -2.00 -12.58
N ASP A 13 -3.25 -2.79 -12.70
CA ASP A 13 -3.34 -4.23 -12.49
C ASP A 13 -3.63 -4.53 -11.02
N ARG A 14 -4.54 -5.50 -10.77
CA ARG A 14 -4.83 -5.97 -9.41
C ARG A 14 -3.59 -6.66 -8.85
N ILE A 15 -3.27 -6.40 -7.59
CA ILE A 15 -2.16 -7.07 -6.91
C ILE A 15 -2.62 -8.47 -6.49
N ASP A 16 -1.82 -9.49 -6.79
CA ASP A 16 -2.09 -10.86 -6.35
C ASP A 16 -2.00 -10.98 -4.83
N ALA A 17 -2.87 -11.80 -4.22
CA ALA A 17 -2.97 -11.97 -2.76
C ALA A 17 -1.61 -12.20 -2.07
N GLY A 18 -0.75 -13.03 -2.67
CA GLY A 18 0.57 -13.35 -2.14
C GLY A 18 1.56 -12.18 -2.17
N ASP A 19 1.37 -11.22 -3.08
CA ASP A 19 2.25 -10.07 -3.26
C ASP A 19 1.80 -8.84 -2.46
N ILE A 20 0.53 -8.78 -2.03
CA ILE A 20 -0.02 -7.62 -1.29
C ILE A 20 0.80 -7.31 -0.05
N ALA A 21 1.16 -8.33 0.73
CA ALA A 21 1.94 -8.13 1.96
C ALA A 21 3.36 -7.60 1.68
N GLU A 22 4.02 -8.10 0.63
CA GLU A 22 5.34 -7.58 0.21
C GLU A 22 5.21 -6.14 -0.29
N ALA A 23 4.17 -5.85 -1.09
CA ALA A 23 3.90 -4.54 -1.65
C ALA A 23 3.68 -3.50 -0.53
N LEU A 24 2.79 -3.78 0.42
CA LEU A 24 2.47 -2.87 1.53
C LEU A 24 3.67 -2.62 2.44
N THR A 25 4.47 -3.65 2.69
CA THR A 25 5.62 -3.55 3.61
C THR A 25 6.92 -3.13 2.92
N ARG A 26 6.88 -2.85 1.61
CA ARG A 26 8.05 -2.45 0.82
C ARG A 26 8.61 -1.11 1.25
N ALA A 27 7.74 -0.13 1.46
CA ALA A 27 8.09 1.22 1.89
C ALA A 27 6.87 1.91 2.49
N PRO A 28 7.07 2.97 3.31
CA PRO A 28 6.00 3.86 3.72
C PRO A 28 5.27 4.44 2.51
N PHE A 29 3.98 4.70 2.68
CA PHE A 29 3.15 5.38 1.70
C PHE A 29 2.98 6.85 2.08
N THR A 30 2.87 7.70 1.07
CA THR A 30 2.33 9.06 1.18
C THR A 30 1.07 9.16 0.35
N TYR A 31 0.07 9.84 0.91
CA TYR A 31 -1.19 10.16 0.26
C TYR A 31 -1.18 11.61 -0.23
N THR A 32 -2.15 11.95 -1.06
CA THR A 32 -2.27 13.28 -1.70
C THR A 32 -2.61 14.41 -0.72
N ASP A 33 -3.17 14.05 0.43
CA ASP A 33 -3.45 14.95 1.56
C ASP A 33 -2.20 15.18 2.46
N GLY A 34 -1.08 14.56 2.13
CA GLY A 34 0.16 14.61 2.92
C GLY A 34 0.18 13.65 4.10
N ALA A 35 -0.87 12.84 4.31
CA ALA A 35 -0.83 11.78 5.28
C ALA A 35 0.14 10.69 4.85
N THR A 36 0.73 10.00 5.83
CA THR A 36 1.66 8.90 5.60
C THR A 36 1.15 7.63 6.26
N GLN A 37 1.43 6.48 5.66
CA GLN A 37 1.07 5.20 6.25
C GLN A 37 2.22 4.21 6.18
N VAL A 38 2.46 3.54 7.30
CA VAL A 38 3.51 2.52 7.43
C VAL A 38 2.85 1.20 7.78
N PHE A 39 3.07 0.18 6.95
CA PHE A 39 2.62 -1.18 7.21
C PHE A 39 3.77 -2.02 7.74
N ALA A 40 3.54 -2.70 8.86
CA ALA A 40 4.44 -3.67 9.44
C ALA A 40 4.00 -5.10 9.07
N ARG A 41 4.98 -5.99 8.84
CA ARG A 41 4.75 -7.40 8.45
C ARG A 41 3.98 -8.23 9.47
N ASP A 42 3.89 -7.76 10.70
CA ASP A 42 3.13 -8.40 11.77
C ASP A 42 1.63 -8.04 11.77
N GLY A 43 1.16 -7.35 10.73
CA GLY A 43 -0.24 -6.94 10.59
C GLY A 43 -0.58 -5.64 11.33
N ARG A 44 0.41 -4.88 11.82
CA ARG A 44 0.18 -3.52 12.35
C ARG A 44 0.33 -2.47 11.25
N THR A 45 -0.45 -1.41 11.34
CA THR A 45 -0.32 -0.23 10.47
C THR A 45 -0.37 1.03 11.30
N ILE A 46 0.39 2.04 10.90
CA ILE A 46 0.38 3.37 11.51
C ILE A 46 0.07 4.37 10.43
N TYR A 47 -1.06 5.05 10.55
CA TYR A 47 -1.45 6.16 9.68
C TYR A 47 -1.19 7.47 10.41
N THR A 48 -0.37 8.35 9.84
CA THR A 48 -0.04 9.65 10.41
C THR A 48 -0.61 10.74 9.53
N GLU A 49 -1.58 11.46 10.06
CA GLU A 49 -2.21 12.61 9.41
C GLU A 49 -1.93 13.86 10.24
N ASN A 50 -1.41 14.92 9.61
CA ASN A 50 -1.10 16.19 10.30
C ASN A 50 -0.24 16.03 11.57
N GLY A 51 0.64 15.03 11.60
CA GLY A 51 1.49 14.71 12.77
C GLY A 51 0.80 13.88 13.87
N HIS A 52 -0.45 13.47 13.67
CA HIS A 52 -1.19 12.60 14.58
C HIS A 52 -1.14 11.14 14.11
N PRO A 53 -0.33 10.27 14.76
CA PRO A 53 -0.28 8.86 14.43
C PRO A 53 -1.50 8.13 15.02
N THR A 54 -2.18 7.39 14.16
CA THR A 54 -3.26 6.46 14.50
C THR A 54 -2.75 5.04 14.27
N SER A 55 -2.87 4.20 15.29
CA SER A 55 -2.49 2.79 15.19
C SER A 55 -3.69 1.96 14.75
N GLY A 56 -3.47 1.13 13.75
CA GLY A 56 -4.45 0.17 13.24
C GLY A 56 -3.82 -1.20 13.04
N THR A 57 -4.66 -2.11 12.57
CA THR A 57 -4.26 -3.45 12.14
C THR A 57 -4.74 -3.69 10.73
N TRP A 58 -4.05 -4.57 10.03
CA TRP A 58 -4.38 -4.94 8.68
C TRP A 58 -4.06 -6.40 8.42
N GLY A 59 -4.64 -6.92 7.36
CA GLY A 59 -4.29 -8.23 6.83
C GLY A 59 -4.82 -8.39 5.41
N VAL A 60 -4.55 -9.56 4.85
CA VAL A 60 -5.03 -9.97 3.54
C VAL A 60 -5.82 -11.25 3.75
N ASP A 61 -6.97 -11.37 3.14
CA ASP A 61 -7.74 -12.62 3.16
C ASP A 61 -7.32 -13.57 2.02
N ASP A 62 -7.86 -14.79 2.05
CA ASP A 62 -7.56 -15.83 1.05
C ASP A 62 -8.03 -15.45 -0.38
N GLN A 63 -8.85 -14.40 -0.52
CA GLN A 63 -9.33 -13.89 -1.80
C GLN A 63 -8.47 -12.73 -2.34
N GLY A 64 -7.40 -12.36 -1.61
CA GLY A 64 -6.53 -11.25 -1.96
C GLY A 64 -7.15 -9.89 -1.68
N GLN A 65 -8.12 -9.79 -0.77
CA GLN A 65 -8.66 -8.52 -0.34
C GLN A 65 -7.88 -8.04 0.88
N PHE A 66 -7.42 -6.80 0.80
CA PHE A 66 -6.79 -6.13 1.93
C PHE A 66 -7.89 -5.65 2.89
N TRP A 67 -7.80 -5.99 4.16
CA TRP A 67 -8.68 -5.43 5.18
C TRP A 67 -7.85 -4.60 6.16
N SER A 68 -8.44 -3.49 6.61
CA SER A 68 -7.88 -2.67 7.68
C SER A 68 -8.89 -2.51 8.81
N PHE A 69 -8.38 -2.43 10.02
CA PHE A 69 -9.15 -2.18 11.23
C PHE A 69 -8.46 -1.10 12.05
N TRP A 70 -9.20 -0.02 12.28
CA TRP A 70 -8.80 1.14 13.04
C TRP A 70 -9.72 1.24 14.25
N PRO A 71 -9.20 0.97 15.47
CA PRO A 71 -9.98 1.07 16.69
C PRO A 71 -10.65 2.45 16.83
N PRO A 72 -11.85 2.51 17.45
CA PRO A 72 -12.54 1.40 18.12
C PRO A 72 -13.50 0.59 17.23
N ALA A 73 -13.89 1.08 16.05
CA ALA A 73 -14.98 0.45 15.27
C ALA A 73 -14.82 0.51 13.75
N TYR A 74 -13.80 1.20 13.23
CA TYR A 74 -13.68 1.38 11.79
C TYR A 74 -13.00 0.15 11.17
N ARG A 75 -13.74 -0.60 10.37
CA ARG A 75 -13.23 -1.72 9.57
C ARG A 75 -13.60 -1.50 8.12
N ALA A 76 -12.65 -1.70 7.23
CA ALA A 76 -12.87 -1.57 5.81
C ALA A 76 -12.07 -2.60 5.03
N THR A 77 -12.66 -3.08 3.93
CA THR A 77 -12.04 -4.02 3.00
C THR A 77 -11.83 -3.31 1.67
N TYR A 78 -10.68 -3.55 1.06
CA TYR A 78 -10.22 -2.87 -0.14
C TYR A 78 -9.67 -3.88 -1.15
N ASP A 79 -9.93 -3.60 -2.41
CA ASP A 79 -9.10 -4.13 -3.50
C ASP A 79 -7.89 -3.24 -3.71
N VAL A 80 -6.74 -3.85 -3.94
CA VAL A 80 -5.47 -3.16 -4.16
C VAL A 80 -4.98 -3.35 -5.59
N PHE A 81 -4.52 -2.26 -6.19
CA PHE A 81 -4.06 -2.20 -7.57
C PHE A 81 -2.68 -1.53 -7.63
N TRP A 82 -1.81 -2.00 -8.52
CA TRP A 82 -0.51 -1.39 -8.75
C TRP A 82 -0.65 0.01 -9.35
N ILE A 83 0.11 0.96 -8.81
CA ILE A 83 0.38 2.24 -9.47
C ILE A 83 1.78 2.15 -10.02
N THR A 84 1.94 2.27 -11.33
CA THR A 84 3.25 2.29 -11.98
C THR A 84 3.57 3.64 -12.58
N ASP A 85 4.85 3.92 -12.81
CA ASP A 85 5.28 5.02 -13.64
C ASP A 85 5.20 4.66 -15.15
N ALA A 86 5.76 5.54 -15.99
CA ALA A 86 5.81 5.36 -17.43
C ALA A 86 6.70 4.18 -17.87
N ASP A 87 7.66 3.78 -17.04
CA ASP A 87 8.60 2.69 -17.31
C ASP A 87 8.03 1.33 -16.83
N GLY A 88 6.89 1.35 -16.14
CA GLY A 88 6.23 0.16 -15.60
C GLY A 88 6.74 -0.21 -14.21
N ASP A 89 7.50 0.67 -13.55
CA ASP A 89 7.99 0.42 -12.20
C ASP A 89 6.89 0.72 -11.17
N PRO A 90 6.63 -0.18 -10.21
CA PRO A 90 5.63 0.02 -9.17
C PRO A 90 6.06 1.13 -8.21
N VAL A 91 5.42 2.29 -8.35
CA VAL A 91 5.63 3.51 -7.56
C VAL A 91 4.56 3.72 -6.48
N GLY A 92 3.56 2.85 -6.40
CA GLY A 92 2.56 2.90 -5.34
C GLY A 92 1.49 1.83 -5.44
N ILE A 93 0.47 1.97 -4.60
CA ILE A 93 -0.71 1.11 -4.54
C ILE A 93 -1.95 2.00 -4.48
N ARG A 94 -2.96 1.66 -5.28
CA ARG A 94 -4.30 2.23 -5.19
C ARG A 94 -5.17 1.28 -4.39
N PHE A 95 -5.80 1.81 -3.35
CA PHE A 95 -6.77 1.13 -2.51
C PHE A 95 -8.17 1.53 -2.98
N ASN A 96 -9.03 0.54 -3.22
CA ASN A 96 -10.42 0.77 -3.59
C ASN A 96 -11.34 0.11 -2.55
N GLU A 97 -11.99 0.92 -1.73
CA GLU A 97 -12.86 0.45 -0.66
C GLU A 97 -14.11 -0.22 -1.24
N LEU A 98 -14.30 -1.50 -0.95
CA LEU A 98 -15.40 -2.30 -1.49
C LEU A 98 -16.77 -1.85 -0.97
N SER A 99 -16.83 -1.37 0.28
CA SER A 99 -18.10 -1.01 0.92
C SER A 99 -18.62 0.37 0.51
N ARG A 100 -17.72 1.33 0.27
CA ARG A 100 -18.08 2.73 -0.01
C ARG A 100 -17.73 3.20 -1.42
N GLY A 101 -16.93 2.44 -2.16
CA GLY A 101 -16.38 2.84 -3.46
C GLY A 101 -15.37 3.99 -3.38
N ALA A 102 -14.86 4.29 -2.18
CA ALA A 102 -13.83 5.31 -2.00
C ALA A 102 -12.49 4.79 -2.54
N THR A 103 -11.79 5.60 -3.32
CA THR A 103 -10.46 5.26 -3.82
C THR A 103 -9.40 6.16 -3.18
N SER A 104 -8.30 5.54 -2.76
CA SER A 104 -7.15 6.23 -2.17
C SER A 104 -5.90 5.76 -2.87
N ALA A 105 -5.04 6.68 -3.27
CA ALA A 105 -3.77 6.36 -3.92
C ALA A 105 -2.62 6.61 -2.94
N GLY A 106 -1.96 5.54 -2.50
CA GLY A 106 -0.72 5.62 -1.73
C GLY A 106 0.47 5.49 -2.66
N ARG A 107 1.33 6.52 -2.74
CA ARG A 107 2.61 6.44 -3.45
C ARG A 107 3.69 5.98 -2.48
N TYR A 108 4.61 5.12 -2.90
CA TYR A 108 5.76 4.80 -2.07
C TYR A 108 6.57 6.07 -1.84
N ILE A 109 6.86 6.35 -0.57
CA ILE A 109 7.90 7.29 -0.22
C ILE A 109 9.18 6.58 -0.62
N SER A 110 9.71 6.93 -1.79
CA SER A 110 11.11 6.65 -2.11
C SER A 110 11.89 7.12 -0.89
N LYS A 111 12.60 6.19 -0.23
CA LYS A 111 13.53 6.59 0.84
C LYS A 111 14.27 7.81 0.28
N PRO A 112 14.31 8.94 1.00
CA PRO A 112 15.10 10.06 0.52
C PRO A 112 16.46 9.45 0.22
N THR A 113 16.83 9.46 -1.06
CA THR A 113 18.16 9.06 -1.47
C THR A 113 19.04 10.00 -0.68
N SER A 114 19.62 9.51 0.41
CA SER A 114 20.81 10.12 0.98
C SER A 114 21.82 10.04 -0.16
N SER A 115 21.81 11.06 -1.01
CA SER A 115 22.93 11.38 -1.86
C SER A 115 23.95 11.94 -0.88
N PRO A 116 25.07 11.24 -0.63
CA PRO A 116 26.17 11.87 0.07
C PRO A 116 26.81 12.85 -0.92
N ASP A 117 26.87 14.12 -0.55
CA ASP A 117 27.89 15.05 -1.04
C ASP A 117 28.62 15.59 0.20
#